data_AF-A0A538RSU5-F1
#
_entry.id   AF-A0A538RSU5-F1
#
_cell.length_a   1.000
_cell.length_b   1.000
_cell.length_c   1.000
_cell.angle_alpha   90.00
_cell.angle_beta   90.00
_cell.angle_gamma   90.00
#
_symmetry.space_group_name_H-M   'P 1'
#
loop_
_entity.id
_entity.type
_entity.pdbx_description
1 polymer ?
#
loop_
_entity_poly.entity_id
_entity_poly.type
_entity_poly.pdbx_seq_one_letter_code
_entity_poly.pdbx_strand_id
1 'polypeptide(L)'
;FVSAQIGRVKILSRRLGRVLPHLFVHLHGCYTGQPVQDFRKAWSQACERVGLVGMLRQDFRRSAVRNMERAGVPRSVAMKISGHKTESIYRRYAIVSESDIQDATRRLLGHNLGTIPSPSVDIAHVSG
;
A
#
# COMPACT_ATOMS: atom_id res chain seq x y z
N PHE A 1 -12.70 10.91 4.73
CA PHE A 1 -12.89 10.97 3.26
C PHE A 1 -14.21 10.32 2.82
N VAL A 2 -14.43 9.02 3.07
CA VAL A 2 -15.66 8.30 2.67
C VAL A 2 -16.92 8.87 3.33
N SER A 3 -16.91 9.16 4.63
CA SER A 3 -18.07 9.73 5.34
C SER A 3 -18.53 11.07 4.77
N ALA A 4 -17.57 11.92 4.39
CA ALA A 4 -17.88 13.19 3.72
C ALA A 4 -18.53 12.97 2.36
N GLN A 5 -18.06 11.98 1.58
CA GLN A 5 -18.66 11.63 0.29
C GLN A 5 -20.09 11.07 0.47
N ILE A 6 -20.31 10.21 1.46
CA ILE A 6 -21.65 9.73 1.81
C ILE A 6 -22.59 10.91 2.10
N GLY A 7 -22.12 11.90 2.87
CA GLY A 7 -22.87 13.13 3.13
C GLY A 7 -23.26 13.89 1.86
N ARG A 8 -22.31 14.08 0.94
CA ARG A 8 -22.55 14.74 -0.36
C ARG A 8 -23.58 14.00 -1.20
N VAL A 9 -23.49 12.68 -1.29
CA VAL A 9 -24.44 11.86 -2.04
C VAL A 9 -25.82 11.89 -1.40
N LYS A 10 -25.91 11.88 -0.06
CA LYS A 10 -27.19 12.02 0.65
C LYS A 10 -27.87 13.36 0.36
N ILE A 11 -27.12 14.46 0.42
CA ILE A 11 -27.62 15.80 0.08
C ILE A 11 -28.12 15.82 -1.37
N LEU A 12 -27.33 15.26 -2.30
CA LEU A 12 -27.69 15.21 -3.71
C LEU A 12 -28.94 14.35 -3.97
N SER A 13 -29.05 13.20 -3.32
CA SER A 13 -30.19 12.29 -3.41
C SER A 13 -31.49 12.98 -2.97
N ARG A 14 -31.45 13.75 -1.87
CA ARG A 14 -32.58 14.58 -1.42
C ARG A 14 -32.95 15.64 -2.44
N ARG A 15 -31.95 16.35 -2.98
CA ARG A 15 -32.17 17.40 -3.99
C ARG A 15 -32.79 16.87 -5.27
N LEU A 16 -32.41 15.67 -5.70
CA LEU A 16 -32.92 15.04 -6.93
C LEU A 16 -34.23 14.25 -6.71
N GLY A 17 -34.72 14.13 -5.48
CA GLY A 17 -35.96 13.40 -5.16
C GLY A 17 -35.88 11.89 -5.45
N ARG A 18 -34.68 11.31 -5.55
CA ARG A 18 -34.49 9.88 -5.84
C ARG A 18 -33.27 9.31 -5.12
N VAL A 19 -33.28 8.00 -4.90
CA VAL A 19 -32.16 7.28 -4.31
C VAL A 19 -31.02 7.17 -5.33
N LEU A 20 -29.80 7.51 -4.91
CA LEU A 20 -28.58 7.30 -5.69
C LEU A 20 -27.87 6.03 -5.17
N PRO A 21 -27.84 4.93 -5.95
CA PRO A 21 -27.26 3.68 -5.48
C PRO A 21 -25.73 3.68 -5.43
N HIS A 22 -25.08 4.60 -6.15
CA HIS A 22 -23.63 4.68 -6.26
C HIS A 22 -23.05 5.76 -5.34
N LEU A 23 -21.94 5.44 -4.66
CA LEU A 23 -21.22 6.39 -3.81
C LEU A 23 -20.42 7.44 -4.61
N PHE A 24 -19.93 7.06 -5.79
CA PHE A 24 -19.17 7.92 -6.67
C PHE A 24 -20.05 8.35 -7.85
N VAL A 25 -20.67 9.51 -7.71
CA VAL A 25 -21.52 10.15 -8.71
C VAL A 25 -21.02 11.54 -9.03
N HIS A 26 -21.36 12.05 -10.20
CA HIS A 26 -21.12 13.45 -10.54
C HIS A 26 -21.98 14.35 -9.64
N LEU A 27 -21.35 15.27 -8.91
CA LEU A 27 -22.05 16.16 -7.99
C LEU A 27 -22.56 17.45 -8.66
N HIS A 28 -22.01 17.78 -9.83
CA HIS A 28 -22.27 19.02 -10.58
C HIS A 28 -22.23 18.76 -12.11
N GLY A 29 -22.76 19.71 -12.88
CA GLY A 29 -22.76 19.69 -14.34
C GLY A 29 -23.92 18.88 -14.95
N CYS A 30 -23.86 18.65 -16.26
CA CYS A 30 -24.90 17.95 -17.01
C CYS A 30 -25.07 16.47 -16.61
N TYR A 31 -24.03 15.84 -16.05
CA TYR A 31 -24.08 14.44 -15.58
C TYR A 31 -24.49 14.29 -14.12
N THR A 32 -24.99 15.34 -13.46
CA THR A 32 -25.29 15.32 -12.02
C THR A 32 -26.16 14.11 -11.62
N GLY A 33 -25.71 13.36 -10.61
CA GLY A 33 -26.37 12.16 -10.09
C GLY A 33 -26.11 10.89 -10.90
N GLN A 34 -25.41 10.97 -12.04
CA GLN A 34 -24.96 9.79 -12.78
C GLN A 34 -23.69 9.21 -12.13
N PRO A 35 -23.49 7.87 -12.20
CA PRO A 35 -22.28 7.23 -11.67
C PRO A 35 -21.05 7.63 -12.47
N VAL A 36 -19.92 7.81 -11.78
CA VAL A 36 -18.62 7.97 -12.44
C VAL A 36 -18.20 6.62 -12.99
N GLN A 37 -18.11 6.50 -14.32
CA GLN A 37 -17.74 5.24 -14.98
C GLN A 37 -16.22 5.07 -15.12
N ASP A 38 -15.50 6.17 -15.35
CA ASP A 38 -14.05 6.16 -15.53
C ASP A 38 -13.41 7.37 -14.85
N PHE A 39 -12.29 7.12 -14.18
CA PHE A 39 -11.48 8.14 -13.50
C PHE A 39 -10.06 8.25 -14.06
N ARG A 40 -9.71 7.53 -15.15
CA ARG A 40 -8.38 7.56 -15.77
C ARG A 40 -7.95 8.97 -16.15
N LYS A 41 -8.85 9.78 -16.72
CA LYS A 41 -8.54 11.17 -17.08
C LYS A 41 -8.21 12.01 -15.86
N ALA A 42 -9.05 11.93 -14.82
CA ALA A 42 -8.82 12.64 -13.56
C ALA A 42 -7.51 12.19 -12.89
N TRP A 43 -7.22 10.88 -12.95
CA TRP A 43 -5.98 10.28 -12.47
C TRP A 43 -4.74 10.84 -13.21
N SER A 44 -4.76 10.81 -14.54
CA SER A 44 -3.68 11.34 -15.38
C SER A 44 -3.40 12.81 -15.09
N GLN A 45 -4.45 13.62 -14.96
CA GLN A 45 -4.31 15.04 -14.62
C GLN A 45 -3.77 15.26 -13.20
N ALA A 46 -4.17 14.42 -12.25
CA ALA A 46 -3.61 14.48 -10.89
C ALA A 46 -2.11 14.17 -10.91
N CYS A 47 -1.71 13.10 -11.60
CA CYS A 47 -0.32 12.71 -11.81
C CYS A 47 0.51 13.83 -12.45
N GLU A 48 -0.01 14.46 -13.50
CA GLU A 48 0.64 15.57 -14.19
C GLU A 48 0.89 16.76 -13.26
N ARG A 49 -0.12 17.15 -12.46
CA ARG A 49 0.00 18.26 -11.50
C ARG A 49 1.04 18.05 -10.42
N VAL A 50 1.33 16.79 -10.06
CA VAL A 50 2.34 16.45 -9.05
C VAL A 50 3.66 15.96 -9.66
N GLY A 51 3.83 16.05 -10.99
CA GLY A 51 5.05 15.61 -11.68
C GLY A 51 5.25 14.09 -11.76
N LEU A 52 4.24 13.29 -11.45
CA LEU A 52 4.27 11.82 -11.48
C LEU A 52 3.66 11.26 -12.77
N VAL A 53 4.06 11.82 -13.92
CA VAL A 53 3.54 11.42 -15.23
C VAL A 53 3.86 9.95 -15.50
N GLY A 54 2.86 9.19 -15.97
CA GLY A 54 3.00 7.76 -16.27
C GLY A 54 2.77 6.81 -15.09
N MET A 55 2.51 7.32 -13.87
CA MET A 55 2.20 6.47 -12.72
C MET A 55 0.92 5.65 -12.96
N LEU A 56 1.03 4.33 -12.84
CA LEU A 56 -0.09 3.42 -13.05
C LEU A 56 -0.86 3.25 -11.75
N ARG A 57 -2.18 3.08 -11.86
CA ARG A 57 -3.04 2.86 -10.68
C ARG A 57 -2.66 1.60 -9.91
N GLN A 58 -2.14 0.58 -10.59
CA GLN A 58 -1.66 -0.64 -9.96
C GLN A 58 -0.44 -0.38 -9.05
N ASP A 59 0.28 0.73 -9.21
CA ASP A 59 1.43 1.07 -8.36
C ASP A 59 1.02 1.36 -6.92
N PHE A 60 -0.23 1.77 -6.67
CA PHE A 60 -0.77 1.86 -5.32
C PHE A 60 -0.92 0.49 -4.65
N ARG A 61 -1.33 -0.54 -5.40
CA ARG A 61 -1.41 -1.90 -4.86
C ARG A 61 -0.03 -2.44 -4.52
N ARG A 62 0.98 -2.17 -5.35
CA ARG A 62 2.39 -2.46 -5.06
C ARG A 62 2.87 -1.75 -3.79
N SER A 63 2.59 -0.45 -3.70
CA SER A 63 3.01 0.37 -2.56
C SER A 63 2.33 -0.05 -1.26
N ALA A 64 1.03 -0.38 -1.31
CA ALA A 64 0.30 -0.88 -0.15
C ALA A 64 0.85 -2.21 0.36
N VAL A 65 1.12 -3.17 -0.54
CA VAL A 65 1.72 -4.45 -0.17
C VAL A 65 3.10 -4.25 0.45
N ARG A 66 3.96 -3.42 -0.16
CA ARG A 66 5.29 -3.11 0.38
C ARG A 66 5.21 -2.44 1.76
N ASN A 67 4.28 -1.50 1.95
CA ASN A 67 4.12 -0.82 3.24
C ASN A 67 3.67 -1.80 4.34
N MET A 68 2.79 -2.75 4.02
CA MET A 68 2.37 -3.79 4.95
C MET A 68 3.53 -4.72 5.34
N GLU A 69 4.35 -5.16 4.38
CA GLU A 69 5.56 -5.96 4.64
C GLU A 69 6.56 -5.22 5.54
N ARG A 70 6.85 -3.94 5.24
CA ARG A 70 7.77 -3.12 6.06
C ARG A 70 7.28 -2.91 7.48
N ALA A 71 5.96 -2.78 7.65
CA ALA A 71 5.29 -2.71 8.94
C ALA A 71 5.23 -4.06 9.68
N GLY A 72 5.69 -5.16 9.07
CA GLY A 72 5.69 -6.49 9.66
C GLY A 72 4.30 -7.13 9.73
N VAL A 73 3.34 -6.67 8.92
CA VAL A 73 2.00 -7.25 8.87
C VAL A 73 2.10 -8.68 8.36
N PRO A 74 1.54 -9.68 9.06
CA PRO A 74 1.55 -11.06 8.59
C PRO A 74 0.92 -11.18 7.20
N ARG A 75 1.52 -11.96 6.30
CA ARG A 75 1.06 -12.11 4.91
C ARG A 75 -0.40 -12.50 4.78
N SER A 76 -0.87 -13.41 5.64
CA SER A 76 -2.28 -13.82 5.65
C SER A 76 -3.25 -12.65 5.91
N VAL A 77 -2.84 -11.68 6.72
CA VAL A 77 -3.59 -10.45 7.00
C VAL A 77 -3.44 -9.48 5.84
N ALA A 78 -2.22 -9.27 5.34
CA ALA A 78 -1.95 -8.37 4.21
C ALA A 78 -2.71 -8.80 2.94
N MET A 79 -2.81 -10.10 2.67
CA MET A 79 -3.61 -10.67 1.58
C MET A 79 -5.10 -10.41 1.75
N LYS A 80 -5.65 -10.56 2.95
CA LYS A 80 -7.06 -10.25 3.24
C LYS A 80 -7.36 -8.77 3.03
N ILE A 81 -6.49 -7.87 3.50
CA ILE A 81 -6.63 -6.42 3.32
C ILE A 81 -6.57 -6.04 1.84
N SER A 82 -5.61 -6.59 1.10
CA SER A 82 -5.40 -6.27 -0.32
C SER A 82 -6.37 -7.00 -1.27
N GLY A 83 -7.09 -8.01 -0.79
CA GLY A 83 -8.01 -8.83 -1.58
C GLY A 83 -7.33 -9.88 -2.46
N HIS A 84 -6.10 -10.26 -2.15
CA HIS A 84 -5.37 -11.29 -2.90
C HIS A 84 -5.84 -12.68 -2.48
N LYS A 85 -6.29 -13.48 -3.46
CA LYS A 85 -6.76 -14.85 -3.24
C LYS A 85 -5.62 -15.87 -3.16
N THR A 86 -4.53 -15.63 -3.87
CA THR A 86 -3.39 -16.56 -3.95
C THR A 86 -2.09 -15.87 -3.58
N GLU A 87 -1.18 -16.62 -2.97
CA GLU A 87 0.16 -16.17 -2.62
C GLU A 87 0.96 -15.76 -3.87
N SER A 88 0.74 -16.43 -5.00
CA SER A 88 1.40 -16.12 -6.28
C SER A 88 1.07 -14.70 -6.79
N ILE A 89 -0.15 -14.22 -6.55
CA ILE A 89 -0.54 -12.84 -6.91
C ILE A 89 0.10 -11.86 -5.92
N TYR A 90 0.10 -12.21 -4.62
CA TYR A 90 0.70 -11.37 -3.59
C TYR A 90 2.21 -11.16 -3.84
N ARG A 91 2.96 -12.23 -4.13
CA ARG A 91 4.39 -12.20 -4.44
C ARG A 91 4.73 -11.28 -5.63
N ARG A 92 3.85 -11.16 -6.62
CA ARG A 92 4.04 -10.27 -7.78
C ARG A 92 4.08 -8.79 -7.37
N TYR A 93 3.43 -8.44 -6.27
CA TYR A 93 3.37 -7.07 -5.76
C TYR A 93 4.35 -6.79 -4.62
N ALA A 94 4.80 -7.82 -3.90
CA ALA A 94 5.87 -7.75 -2.90
C ALA A 94 7.26 -7.64 -3.54
N ILE A 95 7.48 -6.54 -4.26
CA ILE A 95 8.79 -6.25 -4.89
C ILE A 95 9.78 -5.86 -3.79
N VAL A 96 10.70 -6.77 -3.48
CA VAL A 96 11.80 -6.55 -2.52
C VAL A 96 12.83 -5.60 -3.13
N SER A 97 13.25 -4.59 -2.37
CA SER A 97 14.36 -3.70 -2.72
C SER A 97 15.61 -4.01 -1.90
N GLU A 98 16.78 -3.58 -2.37
CA GLU A 98 18.05 -3.73 -1.65
C GLU A 98 17.98 -3.15 -0.23
N SER A 99 17.31 -1.99 -0.07
CA SER A 99 17.08 -1.39 1.24
C SER A 99 16.26 -2.27 2.18
N ASP A 100 15.31 -3.07 1.65
CA ASP A 100 14.52 -3.98 2.48
C ASP A 100 15.38 -5.15 3.01
N ILE A 101 16.38 -5.58 2.24
CA ILE A 101 17.35 -6.61 2.65
C ILE A 101 18.24 -6.05 3.77
N GLN A 102 18.76 -4.83 3.60
CA GLN A 102 19.59 -4.16 4.61
C GLN A 102 18.82 -3.94 5.92
N ASP A 103 17.56 -3.49 5.84
CA ASP A 103 16.70 -3.31 7.01
C ASP A 103 16.37 -4.63 7.70
N ALA A 104 16.12 -5.71 6.94
CA ALA A 104 15.92 -7.04 7.50
C ALA A 104 17.18 -7.53 8.23
N THR A 105 18.36 -7.38 7.64
CA THR A 105 19.65 -7.72 8.28
C THR A 105 19.87 -6.91 9.54
N ARG A 106 19.59 -5.60 9.53
CA ARG A 106 19.69 -4.75 10.73
C ARG A 106 18.75 -5.20 11.85
N ARG A 107 17.50 -5.55 11.51
CA ARG A 107 16.53 -6.06 12.48
C ARG A 107 16.97 -7.41 13.08
N LEU A 108 17.54 -8.31 12.27
CA LEU A 108 18.11 -9.57 12.74
C LEU A 108 19.30 -9.37 13.67
N LEU A 109 20.24 -8.49 13.31
CA LEU A 109 21.40 -8.17 14.14
C LEU A 109 20.99 -7.50 15.45
N GLY A 110 20.03 -6.57 15.42
CA GLY A 110 19.49 -5.92 16.62
C GLY A 110 18.76 -6.88 17.57
N HIS A 111 18.15 -7.95 17.05
CA HIS A 111 17.50 -8.99 17.86
C HIS A 111 18.51 -9.99 18.46
N ASN A 112 19.71 -10.12 17.88
CA ASN A 112 20.74 -11.08 18.29
C ASN A 112 21.78 -10.53 19.28
N LEU A 113 21.73 -9.24 19.65
CA LEU A 113 22.62 -8.64 20.65
C LEU A 113 22.31 -9.08 22.11
N GLY A 114 21.50 -10.13 22.28
CA GLY A 114 21.22 -10.75 23.58
C GLY A 114 22.03 -12.02 23.89
N THR A 115 22.71 -12.67 22.95
CA THR A 115 23.54 -13.86 23.26
C THR A 115 24.55 -14.16 22.15
N ILE A 116 25.76 -13.63 22.24
CA ILE A 116 26.95 -14.30 21.70
C ILE A 116 28.05 -14.18 22.76
N PRO A 117 28.39 -15.24 23.51
CA PRO A 117 29.67 -15.24 24.20
C PRO A 117 30.76 -15.15 23.13
N SER A 118 31.58 -14.12 23.22
CA SER A 118 32.71 -13.91 22.31
C SER A 118 33.57 -15.17 22.27
N PRO A 119 33.99 -15.67 21.09
CA PRO A 119 35.01 -16.70 21.05
C PRO A 119 36.32 -16.06 21.50
N SER A 120 36.75 -16.35 22.72
CA SER A 120 38.13 -16.14 23.15
C SER A 120 39.02 -16.98 22.24
N VAL A 121 39.65 -16.32 21.26
CA VAL A 121 40.73 -16.90 20.48
C VAL A 121 41.97 -16.86 21.36
N ASP A 122 42.19 -17.95 22.08
CA ASP A 122 43.48 -18.21 22.74
C ASP A 122 44.52 -18.49 21.65
N ILE A 123 45.32 -17.49 21.33
CA ILE A 123 46.55 -17.68 20.56
C ILE A 123 47.57 -18.31 21.50
N ALA A 124 47.61 -19.64 21.52
CA ALA A 124 48.70 -20.37 22.15
C ALA A 124 49.99 -20.12 21.37
N HIS A 125 50.90 -19.40 22.01
CA HIS A 125 52.30 -19.24 21.67
C HIS A 125 52.98 -20.61 21.57
N VAL A 126 53.53 -20.97 20.41
CA VAL A 126 54.47 -22.09 20.29
C VAL A 126 55.83 -21.53 19.88
N SER A 127 56.71 -21.46 20.87
CA SER A 127 58.16 -21.42 20.70
C SER A 127 58.66 -22.86 20.58
N GLY A 128 59.55 -23.12 19.62
CA GLY A 128 60.21 -24.41 19.43
C GLY A 128 60.72 -24.60 18.01
#